data_AF-A0A8B3KC65-F1
#
_entry.id   AF-A0A8B3KC65-F1
#
_cell.length_a   1.000
_cell.length_b   1.000
_cell.length_c   1.000
_cell.angle_alpha   90.00
_cell.angle_beta   90.00
_cell.angle_gamma   90.00
#
_symmetry.space_group_name_H-M   'P 1'
#
loop_
_entity.id
_entity.type
_entity.pdbx_description
1 polymer ?
#
loop_
_entity_poly.entity_id
_entity_poly.type
_entity_poly.pdbx_seq_one_letter_code
_entity_poly.pdbx_strand_id
1 'polypeptide(L)'
;MSDITISRPEVVTGHTDVICSTSIRHILAVRKSTLLQIDTLIRQLAEISAMTESIGGKAAPDWAMKQDFRCGCWLMEKPETAMKAITRNLDREIWRDLMQRSGMLSLMDAQARDTWYRSLE
;
A
#
# COMPACT_ATOMS: atom_id res chain seq x y z
N MET A 1 0.61 -23.49 1.44
CA MET A 1 -0.08 -22.25 1.03
C MET A 1 -1.04 -21.91 2.15
N SER A 2 -0.73 -20.91 2.96
CA SER A 2 -1.57 -20.56 4.11
C SER A 2 -2.73 -19.71 3.62
N ASP A 3 -3.95 -20.20 3.80
CA ASP A 3 -5.18 -19.43 3.68
C ASP A 3 -5.13 -18.29 4.71
N ILE A 4 -4.84 -17.07 4.23
CA ILE A 4 -5.06 -15.87 5.03
C ILE A 4 -6.56 -15.60 4.98
N THR A 5 -7.29 -16.23 5.89
CA THR A 5 -8.68 -15.88 6.16
C THR A 5 -8.68 -14.50 6.83
N ILE A 6 -8.69 -13.44 6.01
CA ILE A 6 -8.92 -12.08 6.50
C ILE A 6 -10.38 -12.06 6.96
N SER A 7 -10.58 -12.17 8.28
CA SER A 7 -11.83 -11.80 8.93
C SER A 7 -12.07 -10.31 8.64
N ARG A 8 -12.78 -10.02 7.54
CA ARG A 8 -13.28 -8.68 7.25
C ARG A 8 -14.18 -8.29 8.42
N PRO A 9 -13.82 -7.29 9.25
CA PRO A 9 -14.76 -6.83 10.26
C PRO A 9 -16.00 -6.37 9.50
N GLU A 10 -17.14 -6.90 9.90
CA GLU A 10 -18.44 -6.48 9.41
C GLU A 10 -18.62 -5.02 9.84
N VAL A 11 -18.12 -4.11 9.00
CA VAL A 11 -18.35 -2.68 9.18
C VAL A 11 -19.82 -2.50 8.94
N VAL A 12 -20.57 -2.34 10.03
CA VAL A 12 -21.97 -1.92 10.06
C VAL A 12 -22.17 -0.91 8.93
N THR A 13 -22.77 -1.39 7.84
CA THR A 13 -23.00 -0.60 6.62
C THR A 13 -24.24 0.24 6.83
N GLY A 14 -24.13 1.24 7.69
CA GLY A 14 -24.81 2.52 7.51
C GLY A 14 -23.72 3.52 7.13
N HIS A 15 -24.05 4.49 6.27
CA HIS A 15 -23.27 5.73 6.25
C HIS A 15 -23.50 6.42 7.59
N THR A 16 -22.85 5.91 8.64
CA THR A 16 -22.72 6.60 9.91
C THR A 16 -21.66 7.64 9.65
N ASP A 17 -22.03 8.92 9.76
CA ASP A 17 -21.16 10.11 9.64
C ASP A 17 -20.07 10.18 10.73
N VAL A 18 -19.53 9.02 11.13
CA VAL A 18 -18.65 8.79 12.27
C VAL A 18 -17.63 7.71 11.90
N ILE A 19 -16.35 8.05 12.03
CA ILE A 19 -15.27 7.07 11.96
C ILE A 19 -15.07 6.44 13.34
N CYS A 20 -15.28 5.12 13.46
CA CYS A 20 -15.08 4.44 14.74
C CYS A 20 -13.58 4.27 15.07
N SER A 21 -13.20 4.61 16.31
CA SER A 21 -11.82 4.50 16.79
C SER A 21 -11.28 3.06 16.81
N THR A 22 -12.16 2.07 16.97
CA THR A 22 -11.80 0.64 16.87
C THR A 22 -11.44 0.25 15.44
N SER A 23 -12.17 0.76 14.45
CA SER A 23 -11.86 0.58 13.03
C SER A 23 -10.50 1.19 12.67
N ILE A 24 -10.21 2.42 13.14
CA ILE A 24 -8.88 3.05 12.96
C ILE A 24 -7.78 2.16 13.55
N ARG A 25 -7.95 1.70 14.79
CA ARG A 25 -6.96 0.85 15.47
C ARG A 25 -6.69 -0.43 14.68
N HIS A 26 -7.74 -1.08 14.18
CA HIS A 26 -7.60 -2.29 13.37
C HIS A 26 -6.86 -2.01 12.06
N ILE A 27 -7.24 -0.95 11.33
CA ILE A 27 -6.58 -0.54 10.08
C ILE A 27 -5.09 -0.30 10.31
N LEU A 28 -4.72 0.44 11.37
CA LEU A 28 -3.31 0.73 11.68
C LEU A 28 -2.52 -0.54 12.03
N ALA A 29 -3.13 -1.49 12.75
CA ALA A 29 -2.49 -2.76 13.08
C ALA A 29 -2.23 -3.62 11.83
N VAL A 30 -3.23 -3.78 10.97
CA VAL A 30 -3.12 -4.54 9.71
C VAL A 30 -2.14 -3.86 8.75
N ARG A 31 -2.20 -2.54 8.61
CA ARG A 31 -1.25 -1.75 7.82
C ARG A 31 0.19 -2.02 8.27
N LYS A 32 0.47 -1.95 9.58
CA LYS A 32 1.81 -2.15 10.13
C LYS A 32 2.34 -3.56 9.81
N SER A 33 1.55 -4.60 10.03
CA SER A 33 1.98 -5.98 9.74
C SER A 33 2.15 -6.23 8.25
N THR A 34 1.31 -5.63 7.40
CA THR A 34 1.39 -5.74 5.94
C THR A 34 2.64 -5.08 5.40
N LEU A 35 2.95 -3.85 5.83
CA LEU A 35 4.17 -3.16 5.39
C LEU A 35 5.45 -3.90 5.80
N LEU A 36 5.47 -4.55 6.97
CA LEU A 36 6.60 -5.38 7.39
C LEU A 36 6.79 -6.61 6.47
N GLN A 37 5.70 -7.26 6.07
CA GLN A 37 5.75 -8.38 5.14
C GLN A 37 6.22 -7.94 3.75
N ILE A 38 5.75 -6.78 3.27
CA ILE A 38 6.20 -6.23 1.99
C ILE A 38 7.70 -5.91 2.02
N ASP A 39 8.21 -5.26 3.07
CA ASP A 39 9.64 -4.96 3.22
C ASP A 39 10.49 -6.24 3.18
N THR A 40 10.03 -7.28 3.89
CA THR A 40 10.70 -8.59 3.89
C THR A 40 10.79 -9.18 2.48
N LEU A 41 9.68 -9.18 1.73
CA LEU A 41 9.64 -9.72 0.38
C LEU A 41 10.51 -8.93 -0.60
N ILE A 42 10.53 -7.60 -0.50
CA ILE A 42 11.35 -6.75 -1.37
C ILE A 42 12.84 -6.97 -1.11
N ARG A 43 13.25 -7.12 0.16
CA ARG A 43 14.64 -7.43 0.50
C ARG A 43 15.04 -8.82 0.00
N GLN A 44 14.19 -9.83 0.19
CA GLN A 44 14.42 -11.18 -0.33
C GLN A 44 14.56 -11.18 -1.86
N LEU A 45 13.72 -10.41 -2.55
CA LEU A 45 13.80 -10.26 -4.01
C LEU A 45 15.14 -9.63 -4.44
N ALA A 46 15.60 -8.61 -3.73
CA ALA A 46 16.88 -7.96 -3.99
C ALA A 46 18.08 -8.90 -3.74
N GLU A 47 18.03 -9.71 -2.68
CA GLU A 47 19.03 -10.74 -2.40
C GLU A 47 19.08 -11.80 -3.50
N ILE A 48 17.91 -12.32 -3.92
CA ILE A 48 17.81 -13.28 -5.02
C ILE A 48 18.38 -12.70 -6.31
N SER A 49 18.05 -11.43 -6.61
CA SER A 49 18.60 -10.71 -7.77
C SER A 49 20.13 -10.69 -7.76
N ALA A 50 20.74 -10.36 -6.62
CA ALA A 50 22.19 -10.32 -6.47
C ALA A 50 22.80 -11.72 -6.59
N MET A 51 22.18 -12.74 -5.99
CA MET A 51 22.62 -14.13 -6.11
C MET A 51 22.59 -14.62 -7.56
N THR A 52 21.51 -14.35 -8.30
CA THR A 52 21.40 -14.74 -9.71
C THR A 52 22.45 -14.05 -10.58
N GLU A 53 22.72 -12.76 -10.32
CA GLU A 53 23.75 -12.01 -11.04
C GLU A 53 25.16 -12.56 -10.74
N SER A 54 25.43 -12.92 -9.48
CA SER A 54 26.74 -13.47 -9.06
C SER A 54 27.11 -14.80 -9.71
N ILE A 55 26.13 -15.58 -10.18
CA ILE A 55 26.34 -16.84 -10.92
C ILE A 55 26.29 -16.65 -12.45
N GLY A 56 26.34 -15.40 -12.93
CA GLY A 56 26.29 -15.05 -14.35
C GLY A 56 24.88 -15.04 -14.96
N GLY A 57 23.84 -15.13 -14.13
CA GLY A 57 22.45 -14.91 -14.55
C GLY A 57 22.11 -13.42 -14.66
N LYS A 58 20.86 -13.11 -15.05
CA LYS A 58 20.34 -11.74 -15.10
C LYS A 58 19.69 -11.32 -13.78
N ALA A 59 19.61 -10.01 -13.54
CA ALA A 59 19.03 -9.43 -12.33
C ALA A 59 17.49 -9.36 -12.40
N ALA A 60 16.84 -9.05 -11.26
CA ALA A 60 15.39 -8.92 -11.14
C ALA A 60 14.72 -8.07 -12.23
N PRO A 61 15.24 -6.87 -12.57
CA PRO A 61 14.64 -6.05 -13.61
C PRO A 61 14.60 -6.72 -14.99
N ASP A 62 15.60 -7.55 -15.30
CA ASP A 62 15.76 -8.17 -16.63
C ASP A 62 14.78 -9.31 -16.91
N TRP A 63 14.29 -9.98 -15.86
CA TRP A 63 13.32 -11.06 -15.99
C TRP A 63 11.92 -10.67 -15.54
N ALA A 64 11.77 -9.66 -14.68
CA ALA A 64 10.46 -9.17 -14.25
C ALA A 64 9.79 -8.27 -15.29
N MET A 65 10.56 -7.61 -16.17
CA MET A 65 10.03 -6.72 -17.20
C MET A 65 10.25 -7.29 -18.60
N LYS A 66 9.24 -7.17 -19.48
CA LYS A 66 9.45 -7.36 -20.92
C LYS A 66 10.33 -6.21 -21.45
N GLN A 67 11.22 -6.53 -22.39
CA GLN A 67 12.28 -5.62 -22.90
C GLN A 67 11.80 -4.23 -23.36
N ASP A 68 10.50 -4.05 -23.65
CA ASP A 68 9.93 -2.79 -24.13
C ASP A 68 9.00 -2.08 -23.12
N PHE A 69 8.78 -2.66 -21.93
CA PHE A 69 7.87 -2.12 -20.93
C PHE A 69 8.62 -1.83 -19.62
N ARG A 70 9.49 -0.81 -19.64
CA ARG A 70 9.97 -0.17 -18.42
C ARG A 70 8.89 0.75 -17.86
N CYS A 71 7.77 0.17 -17.44
CA CYS A 71 6.89 0.85 -16.50
C CYS A 71 7.66 0.97 -15.18
N GLY A 72 7.71 2.16 -14.58
CA GLY A 72 8.42 2.42 -13.33
C GLY A 72 7.87 1.58 -12.17
N CYS A 73 8.28 0.32 -12.09
CA CYS A 73 7.84 -0.62 -11.08
C CYS A 73 8.63 -0.36 -9.80
N TRP A 74 7.94 0.10 -8.75
CA TRP A 74 8.55 0.32 -7.43
C TRP A 74 9.23 -0.94 -6.87
N LEU A 75 8.80 -2.14 -7.25
CA LEU A 75 9.43 -3.39 -6.81
C LEU A 75 10.85 -3.61 -7.37
N MET A 76 11.22 -2.89 -8.42
CA MET A 76 12.55 -2.95 -9.03
C MET A 76 13.46 -1.80 -8.56
N GLU A 77 12.93 -0.89 -7.74
CA GLU A 77 13.73 0.15 -7.08
C GLU A 77 14.48 -0.42 -5.87
N LYS A 78 15.43 0.35 -5.34
CA LYS A 78 16.06 0.01 -4.05
C LYS A 78 14.99 -0.19 -2.97
N PRO A 79 15.16 -1.17 -2.06
CA PRO A 79 14.16 -1.45 -1.02
C PRO A 79 13.68 -0.21 -0.27
N GLU A 80 14.59 0.71 0.05
CA GLU A 80 14.27 1.94 0.78
C GLU A 80 13.37 2.89 -0.03
N THR A 81 13.59 2.99 -1.33
CA THR A 81 12.78 3.82 -2.25
C THR A 81 11.43 3.18 -2.50
N ALA A 82 11.43 1.87 -2.77
CA ALA A 82 10.23 1.07 -2.97
C ALA A 82 9.28 1.16 -1.76
N MET A 83 9.81 0.95 -0.55
CA MET A 83 9.04 0.98 0.68
C MET A 83 8.45 2.35 0.97
N LYS A 84 9.18 3.44 0.70
CA LYS A 84 8.65 4.81 0.84
C LYS A 84 7.47 5.05 -0.10
N ALA A 85 7.60 4.67 -1.36
CA ALA A 85 6.54 4.84 -2.37
C ALA A 85 5.31 3.99 -2.03
N ILE A 86 5.50 2.70 -1.69
CA ILE A 86 4.42 1.78 -1.34
C ILE A 86 3.70 2.26 -0.07
N THR A 87 4.43 2.64 0.98
CA THR A 87 3.83 3.15 2.22
C THR A 87 2.97 4.38 1.94
N ARG A 88 3.49 5.34 1.18
CA ARG A 88 2.77 6.57 0.84
C ARG A 88 1.50 6.28 0.03
N ASN A 89 1.58 5.40 -0.95
CA ASN A 89 0.43 5.05 -1.80
C ASN A 89 -0.63 4.30 -1.00
N LEU A 90 -0.22 3.33 -0.18
CA LEU A 90 -1.12 2.58 0.69
C LEU A 90 -1.85 3.52 1.68
N ASP A 91 -1.13 4.47 2.27
CA ASP A 91 -1.72 5.45 3.20
C ASP A 91 -2.79 6.30 2.51
N ARG A 92 -2.51 6.76 1.28
CA ARG A 92 -3.46 7.56 0.50
C ARG A 92 -4.72 6.78 0.16
N GLU A 93 -4.58 5.52 -0.22
CA GLU A 93 -5.73 4.65 -0.53
C GLU A 93 -6.56 4.34 0.72
N ILE A 94 -5.90 4.01 1.85
CA ILE A 94 -6.56 3.78 3.14
C ILE A 94 -7.36 5.01 3.55
N TRP A 95 -6.75 6.21 3.50
CA TRP A 95 -7.44 7.45 3.87
C TRP A 95 -8.62 7.76 2.94
N ARG A 96 -8.47 7.53 1.63
CA ARG A 96 -9.54 7.73 0.66
C ARG A 96 -10.72 6.80 0.92
N ASP A 97 -10.46 5.49 1.11
CA ASP A 97 -11.50 4.50 1.43
C ASP A 97 -12.21 4.85 2.74
N LEU A 98 -11.44 5.18 3.78
CA LEU A 98 -11.99 5.51 5.10
C LEU A 98 -12.91 6.74 5.03
N MET A 99 -12.47 7.79 4.36
CA MET A 99 -13.24 9.03 4.21
C MET A 99 -14.50 8.83 3.35
N GLN A 100 -14.41 8.02 2.30
CA GLN A 100 -15.55 7.70 1.45
C GLN A 100 -16.60 6.87 2.19
N ARG A 101 -16.19 5.81 2.89
CA ARG A 101 -17.10 4.89 3.58
C ARG A 101 -17.74 5.46 4.83
N SER A 102 -17.10 6.44 5.46
CA SER A 102 -17.62 7.11 6.64
C SER A 102 -18.58 8.26 6.35
N GLY A 103 -18.84 8.61 5.09
CA GLY A 103 -19.65 9.79 4.74
C GLY A 103 -18.99 11.13 5.11
N MET A 104 -17.77 11.13 5.66
CA MET A 104 -17.10 12.36 6.10
C MET A 104 -16.92 13.37 4.96
N LEU A 105 -16.76 12.91 3.71
CA LEU A 105 -16.64 13.80 2.56
C LEU A 105 -17.89 14.64 2.28
N SER A 106 -19.10 14.15 2.64
CA SER A 106 -20.35 14.93 2.50
C SER A 106 -20.52 16.00 3.56
N LEU A 107 -19.82 15.89 4.70
CA LEU A 107 -19.83 16.91 5.75
C LEU A 107 -18.88 18.08 5.46
N MET A 108 -17.89 17.88 4.60
CA MET A 108 -16.88 18.88 4.27
C MET A 108 -17.41 19.90 3.25
N ASP A 109 -17.12 21.17 3.47
CA ASP A 109 -17.30 22.22 2.47
C ASP A 109 -16.30 22.06 1.30
N ALA A 110 -16.49 22.85 0.23
CA ALA A 110 -15.69 22.75 -0.98
C ALA A 110 -14.20 23.06 -0.74
N GLN A 111 -13.87 24.01 0.15
CA GLN A 111 -12.50 24.40 0.45
C GLN A 111 -11.78 23.31 1.25
N ALA A 112 -12.45 22.77 2.27
CA ALA A 112 -11.93 21.66 3.06
C ALA A 112 -11.70 20.41 2.20
N ARG A 113 -12.64 20.11 1.29
CA ARG A 113 -12.54 18.97 0.39
C ARG A 113 -11.37 19.11 -0.60
N ASP A 114 -11.18 20.29 -1.20
CA ASP A 114 -10.04 20.57 -2.09
C ASP A 114 -8.71 20.46 -1.34
N THR A 115 -8.62 21.03 -0.13
CA THR A 115 -7.42 20.94 0.72
C THR A 115 -7.07 19.48 1.05
N TRP A 116 -8.08 18.67 1.36
CA TRP A 116 -7.88 17.24 1.62
C TRP A 116 -7.38 16.49 0.38
N TYR A 117 -7.97 16.70 -0.79
CA TYR A 117 -7.49 16.07 -2.03
C TYR A 117 -6.02 16.42 -2.32
N ARG A 118 -5.63 17.69 -2.18
CA ARG A 118 -4.24 18.10 -2.36
C ARG A 118 -3.29 17.48 -1.34
N SER A 119 -3.74 17.24 -0.12
CA SER A 119 -2.92 16.55 0.90
C SER A 119 -2.67 15.06 0.58
N LEU A 120 -3.47 14.47 -0.31
CA LEU A 120 -3.31 13.11 -0.80
C LEU A 120 -2.45 13.01 -2.08
N GLU A 121 -2.08 14.12 -2.72
CA GLU A 121 -1.20 14.18 -3.91
C GLU A 121 0.28 14.17 -3.55
#